data_AF-A0A178CL68-F1
#
_entry.id   AF-A0A178CL68-F1
#
_cell.length_a   1.000
_cell.length_b   1.000
_cell.length_c   1.000
_cell.angle_alpha   90.00
_cell.angle_beta   90.00
_cell.angle_gamma   90.00
#
_symmetry.space_group_name_H-M   'P 1'
#
loop_
_entity.id
_entity.type
_entity.pdbx_description
1 polymer ?
#
loop_
_entity_poly.entity_id
_entity_poly.type
_entity_poly.pdbx_seq_one_letter_code
_entity_poly.pdbx_strand_id
1 'polypeptide(L)'
;MDLLLREEAGRAQDIAEILSTIRSSDQDHEQDITLAITGLNGLSWALRELNNQIDAVSGKVTSTFAGDLKLLQHSVAFTLQDVWTILGKLPRVPVAADYQDAWKEVARYCMNMGKQTLHTRLETYKLFTYSLCKVLSRYGTPKALNWPSLRSIFG
;
A
#
# COMPACT_ATOMS: atom_id res chain seq x y z
N MET A 1 -0.38 -19.68 -1.06
CA MET A 1 -1.10 -18.41 -0.77
C MET A 1 -0.76 -17.51 -1.92
N ASP A 2 -1.77 -17.03 -2.65
CA ASP A 2 -1.52 -16.14 -3.79
C ASP A 2 -1.22 -14.73 -3.27
N LEU A 3 -0.08 -14.20 -3.69
CA LEU A 3 0.38 -12.87 -3.31
C LEU A 3 -0.27 -11.86 -4.25
N LEU A 4 -1.16 -11.01 -3.72
CA LEU A 4 -1.87 -9.99 -4.49
C LEU A 4 -1.18 -8.61 -4.43
N LEU A 5 0.01 -8.53 -3.81
CA LEU A 5 0.69 -7.25 -3.53
C LEU A 5 0.94 -6.43 -4.80
N ARG A 6 1.40 -7.09 -5.88
CA ARG A 6 1.67 -6.42 -7.16
C ARG A 6 0.40 -5.92 -7.83
N GLU A 7 -0.68 -6.70 -7.77
CA GLU A 7 -1.98 -6.34 -8.31
C GLU A 7 -2.57 -5.15 -7.56
N GLU A 8 -2.55 -5.19 -6.23
CA GLU A 8 -3.05 -4.09 -5.39
C GLU A 8 -2.16 -2.84 -5.49
N ALA A 9 -0.86 -2.99 -5.77
CA ALA A 9 -0.02 -1.85 -6.11
C ALA A 9 -0.42 -1.21 -7.44
N GLY A 10 -0.81 -2.00 -8.44
CA GLY A 10 -1.38 -1.51 -9.70
C GLY A 10 -2.68 -0.76 -9.45
N ARG A 11 -3.63 -1.38 -8.74
CA ARG A 11 -4.92 -0.77 -8.40
C ARG A 11 -4.76 0.55 -7.63
N ALA A 12 -3.83 0.63 -6.68
CA ALA A 12 -3.55 1.87 -5.97
C ALA A 12 -3.09 2.99 -6.92
N GLN A 13 -2.27 2.66 -7.91
CA GLN A 13 -1.82 3.61 -8.93
C GLN A 13 -2.98 4.04 -9.85
N ASP A 14 -3.80 3.10 -10.31
CA ASP A 14 -4.97 3.40 -11.16
C ASP A 14 -5.97 4.33 -10.43
N ILE A 15 -6.22 4.08 -9.14
CA ILE A 15 -7.05 4.96 -8.31
C ILE A 15 -6.43 6.36 -8.22
N ALA A 16 -5.11 6.46 -8.03
CA ALA A 16 -4.42 7.75 -7.94
C ALA A 16 -4.56 8.56 -9.23
N GLU A 17 -4.52 7.90 -10.39
CA GLU A 17 -4.74 8.53 -11.70
C GLU A 17 -6.17 9.06 -11.87
N ILE A 18 -7.18 8.30 -11.45
CA ILE A 18 -8.57 8.75 -11.43
C ILE A 18 -8.72 9.97 -10.50
N LEU A 19 -8.17 9.89 -9.29
CA LEU A 19 -8.22 11.00 -8.33
C LEU A 19 -7.50 12.26 -8.85
N SER A 20 -6.45 12.11 -9.66
CA SER A 20 -5.78 13.25 -10.30
C SER A 20 -6.75 14.02 -11.22
N THR A 21 -7.61 13.30 -11.93
CA THR A 21 -8.66 13.89 -12.79
C THR A 21 -9.74 14.59 -11.95
N ILE A 22 -10.15 13.97 -10.85
CA ILE A 22 -11.12 14.55 -9.91
C ILE A 22 -10.57 15.85 -9.30
N ARG A 23 -9.31 15.85 -8.85
CA ARG A 23 -8.65 17.02 -8.26
C ARG A 23 -8.72 18.24 -9.18
N SER A 24 -8.55 18.06 -10.49
CA SER A 24 -8.63 19.16 -11.45
C SER A 24 -10.05 19.73 -11.59
N SER A 25 -11.08 19.02 -11.14
CA SER A 25 -12.49 19.39 -11.23
C SER A 25 -13.11 19.83 -9.89
N ASP A 26 -12.42 19.59 -8.76
CA ASP A 26 -12.90 19.87 -7.40
C ASP A 26 -11.82 20.64 -6.61
N GLN A 27 -11.84 21.96 -6.76
CA GLN A 27 -10.88 22.84 -6.07
C GLN A 27 -11.16 22.97 -4.57
N ASP A 28 -12.39 22.75 -4.12
CA ASP A 28 -12.76 22.84 -2.70
C ASP A 28 -12.11 21.73 -1.88
N HIS A 29 -11.83 20.58 -2.49
CA HIS A 29 -11.19 19.42 -1.85
C HIS A 29 -9.77 19.12 -2.37
N GLU A 30 -9.13 20.06 -3.08
CA GLU A 30 -7.86 19.84 -3.77
C GLU A 30 -6.77 19.26 -2.84
N GLN A 31 -6.67 19.78 -1.62
CA GLN A 31 -5.67 19.34 -0.64
C GLN A 31 -5.91 17.89 -0.19
N ASP A 32 -7.13 17.53 0.16
CA ASP A 32 -7.45 16.18 0.65
C ASP A 32 -7.27 15.14 -0.46
N ILE A 33 -7.66 15.49 -1.69
CA ILE A 33 -7.45 14.64 -2.87
C ILE A 33 -5.94 14.49 -3.13
N THR A 34 -5.15 15.56 -3.01
CA THR A 34 -3.69 15.51 -3.17
C THR A 34 -3.02 14.60 -2.13
N LEU A 35 -3.48 14.65 -0.87
CA LEU A 35 -3.00 13.77 0.19
C LEU A 35 -3.37 12.30 -0.06
N ALA A 36 -4.57 12.04 -0.60
CA ALA A 36 -4.98 10.70 -1.00
C ALA A 36 -4.13 10.16 -2.16
N ILE A 37 -3.90 10.96 -3.22
CA ILE A 37 -3.03 10.62 -4.36
C ILE A 37 -1.62 10.28 -3.87
N THR A 38 -1.06 11.14 -2.99
CA THR A 38 0.28 10.92 -2.43
C THR A 38 0.33 9.62 -1.62
N GLY A 39 -0.69 9.36 -0.80
CA GLY A 39 -0.81 8.13 -0.01
C GLY A 39 -0.91 6.89 -0.90
N LEU A 40 -1.70 6.92 -1.97
CA LEU A 40 -1.87 5.81 -2.90
C LEU A 40 -0.59 5.49 -3.66
N ASN A 41 0.10 6.51 -4.17
CA ASN A 41 1.40 6.33 -4.81
C ASN A 41 2.43 5.76 -3.83
N GLY A 42 2.50 6.30 -2.61
CA GLY A 42 3.38 5.78 -1.57
C GLY A 42 3.09 4.33 -1.20
N LEU A 43 1.82 3.96 -1.10
CA LEU A 43 1.39 2.58 -0.85
C LEU A 43 1.75 1.65 -2.03
N SER A 44 1.51 2.08 -3.27
CA SER A 44 1.87 1.32 -4.48
C SER A 44 3.36 0.96 -4.49
N TRP A 45 4.22 1.95 -4.23
CA TRP A 45 5.66 1.73 -4.11
C TRP A 45 6.02 0.75 -2.99
N ALA A 46 5.45 0.94 -1.79
CA ALA A 46 5.72 0.07 -0.65
C ALA A 46 5.29 -1.39 -0.90
N LEU A 47 4.14 -1.62 -1.54
CA LEU A 47 3.65 -2.96 -1.86
C LEU A 47 4.53 -3.66 -2.91
N ARG A 48 4.98 -2.92 -3.94
CA ARG A 48 5.95 -3.44 -4.93
C ARG A 48 7.26 -3.84 -4.26
N GLU A 49 7.76 -3.01 -3.36
CA GLU A 49 8.98 -3.29 -2.62
C GLU A 49 8.83 -4.53 -1.73
N LEU A 50 7.73 -4.63 -0.97
CA LEU A 50 7.46 -5.81 -0.16
C LEU A 50 7.40 -7.08 -1.01
N ASN A 51 6.73 -7.03 -2.17
CA ASN A 51 6.68 -8.15 -3.10
C ASN A 51 8.09 -8.60 -3.54
N ASN A 52 8.92 -7.64 -3.96
CA ASN A 52 10.28 -7.93 -4.41
C ASN A 52 11.14 -8.54 -3.29
N GLN A 53 10.99 -8.07 -2.04
CA GLN A 53 11.70 -8.63 -0.90
C GLN A 53 11.23 -10.05 -0.54
N ILE A 54 9.93 -10.34 -0.68
CA ILE A 54 9.39 -11.70 -0.48
C ILE A 54 9.99 -12.66 -1.52
N ASP A 55 10.02 -12.24 -2.79
CA ASP A 55 10.63 -13.03 -3.87
C ASP A 55 12.11 -13.30 -3.58
N ALA A 56 12.84 -12.31 -3.08
CA ALA A 56 14.26 -12.43 -2.75
C ALA A 56 14.57 -13.44 -1.62
N VAL A 57 13.68 -13.61 -0.62
CA VAL A 57 13.88 -14.55 0.48
C VAL A 57 13.47 -16.00 0.14
N SER A 58 12.96 -16.26 -1.08
CA SER A 58 12.70 -17.60 -1.62
C SER A 58 11.91 -18.52 -0.66
N GLY A 59 10.84 -18.00 -0.05
CA GLY A 59 9.94 -18.78 0.81
C GLY A 59 10.42 -18.98 2.26
N LYS A 60 11.54 -18.38 2.66
CA LYS A 60 12.05 -18.42 4.05
C LYS A 60 11.33 -17.41 4.96
N VAL A 61 10.01 -17.53 5.08
CA VAL A 61 9.20 -16.67 5.95
C VAL A 61 8.61 -17.44 7.12
N THR A 62 8.50 -16.80 8.28
CA THR A 62 7.87 -17.41 9.46
C THR A 62 6.35 -17.44 9.34
N SER A 63 5.69 -18.29 10.12
CA SER A 63 4.22 -18.33 10.20
C SER A 63 3.63 -16.99 10.67
N THR A 64 4.28 -16.31 11.62
CA THR A 64 3.89 -14.96 12.07
C THR A 64 3.94 -13.97 10.93
N PHE A 65 5.03 -13.92 10.16
CA PHE A 65 5.14 -13.05 8.99
C PHE A 65 4.03 -13.33 7.96
N ALA A 66 3.75 -14.61 7.68
CA ALA A 66 2.68 -14.99 6.77
C ALA A 66 1.29 -14.55 7.26
N GLY A 67 1.04 -14.60 8.58
CA GLY A 67 -0.18 -14.08 9.19
C GLY A 67 -0.33 -12.58 9.02
N ASP A 68 0.72 -11.81 9.34
CA ASP A 68 0.73 -10.35 9.20
C ASP A 68 0.61 -9.91 7.74
N LEU A 69 1.29 -10.60 6.82
CA LEU A 69 1.19 -10.37 5.39
C LEU A 69 -0.24 -10.59 4.88
N LYS A 70 -0.90 -11.67 5.33
CA LYS A 70 -2.29 -11.94 4.96
C LYS A 70 -3.23 -10.84 5.47
N LEU A 71 -3.03 -10.36 6.69
CA LEU A 71 -3.80 -9.26 7.27
C LEU A 71 -3.63 -7.98 6.45
N LEU A 72 -2.40 -7.63 6.09
CA LEU A 72 -2.11 -6.47 5.23
C LEU A 72 -2.81 -6.61 3.88
N GLN A 73 -2.61 -7.74 3.18
CA GLN A 73 -3.20 -8.00 1.87
C GLN A 73 -4.73 -7.85 1.89
N HIS A 74 -5.40 -8.49 2.84
CA HIS A 74 -6.86 -8.40 2.94
C HIS A 74 -7.33 -6.97 3.23
N SER A 75 -6.64 -6.26 4.13
CA SER A 75 -7.04 -4.90 4.53
C SER A 75 -6.88 -3.89 3.38
N VAL A 76 -5.78 -4.00 2.64
CA VAL A 76 -5.49 -3.18 1.46
C VAL A 76 -6.49 -3.50 0.36
N ALA A 77 -6.61 -4.78 -0.04
CA ALA A 77 -7.50 -5.18 -1.12
C ALA A 77 -8.95 -4.76 -0.86
N PHE A 78 -9.43 -4.95 0.37
CA PHE A 78 -10.78 -4.53 0.76
C PHE A 78 -10.98 -3.01 0.59
N THR A 79 -10.04 -2.21 1.09
CA THR A 79 -10.15 -0.75 1.02
C THR A 79 -10.05 -0.24 -0.41
N LEU A 80 -9.08 -0.74 -1.19
CA LEU A 80 -8.88 -0.29 -2.57
C LEU A 80 -10.02 -0.77 -3.48
N GLN A 81 -10.56 -1.97 -3.27
CA GLN A 81 -11.71 -2.47 -4.03
C GLN A 81 -12.96 -1.62 -3.78
N ASP A 82 -13.22 -1.19 -2.54
CA ASP A 82 -14.36 -0.34 -2.23
C ASP A 82 -14.21 1.05 -2.86
N VAL A 83 -13.03 1.66 -2.76
CA VAL A 83 -12.73 2.94 -3.44
C VAL A 83 -12.86 2.79 -4.96
N TRP A 84 -12.30 1.73 -5.54
CA TRP A 84 -12.43 1.43 -6.96
C TRP A 84 -13.89 1.28 -7.40
N THR A 85 -14.69 0.60 -6.58
CA THR A 85 -16.12 0.38 -6.86
C THR A 85 -16.90 1.69 -6.83
N ILE A 86 -16.58 2.61 -5.90
CA ILE A 86 -17.19 3.95 -5.86
C ILE A 86 -16.82 4.71 -7.13
N LEU A 87 -15.54 4.76 -7.49
CA LEU A 87 -15.06 5.49 -8.67
C LEU A 87 -15.57 4.88 -9.97
N GLY A 88 -15.78 3.57 -10.02
CA GLY A 88 -16.34 2.86 -11.17
C GLY A 88 -17.80 3.19 -11.48
N LYS A 89 -18.50 3.92 -10.59
CA LYS A 89 -19.86 4.44 -10.84
C LYS A 89 -19.87 5.72 -11.67
N LEU A 90 -18.72 6.33 -11.93
CA LEU A 90 -18.64 7.51 -12.78
C LEU A 90 -19.22 7.19 -14.17
N PRO A 91 -20.04 8.10 -14.74
CA PRO A 91 -20.59 7.88 -16.07
C PRO A 91 -19.48 7.93 -17.12
N ARG A 92 -19.77 7.45 -18.34
CA ARG A 92 -18.78 7.45 -19.44
C ARG A 92 -18.30 8.84 -19.85
N VAL A 93 -19.14 9.86 -19.65
CA VAL A 93 -18.83 11.27 -19.90
C VAL A 93 -19.15 12.04 -18.62
N PRO A 94 -18.23 12.08 -17.65
CA PRO A 94 -18.45 12.78 -16.39
C PRO A 94 -18.47 14.29 -16.59
N VAL A 95 -19.33 14.97 -15.84
CA VAL A 95 -19.26 16.42 -15.60
C VAL A 95 -18.63 16.70 -14.24
N ALA A 96 -18.28 17.96 -13.97
CA ALA A 96 -17.64 18.35 -12.70
C ALA A 96 -18.41 17.90 -11.45
N ALA A 97 -19.74 17.95 -11.48
CA ALA A 97 -20.59 17.49 -10.38
C ALA A 97 -20.43 15.98 -10.09
N ASP A 98 -20.27 15.15 -11.13
CA ASP A 98 -20.06 13.70 -10.96
C ASP A 98 -18.75 13.41 -10.23
N TYR A 99 -17.69 14.16 -10.56
CA TYR A 99 -16.40 14.03 -9.89
C TYR A 99 -16.44 14.45 -8.43
N GLN A 100 -17.11 15.57 -8.13
CA GLN A 100 -17.30 16.05 -6.76
C GLN A 100 -18.09 15.04 -5.93
N ASP A 101 -19.17 14.48 -6.49
CA ASP A 101 -20.00 13.51 -5.78
C ASP A 101 -19.29 12.17 -5.57
N ALA A 102 -18.50 11.72 -6.55
CA ALA A 102 -17.62 10.56 -6.37
C ALA A 102 -16.62 10.77 -5.24
N TRP A 103 -15.98 11.95 -5.15
CA TRP A 103 -15.08 12.26 -4.05
C TRP A 103 -15.79 12.27 -2.70
N LYS A 104 -16.95 12.94 -2.60
CA LYS A 104 -17.76 12.94 -1.37
C LYS A 104 -18.15 11.53 -0.94
N GLU A 105 -18.45 10.63 -1.88
CA GLU A 105 -18.76 9.23 -1.57
C GLU A 105 -17.53 8.49 -1.03
N VAL A 106 -16.35 8.67 -1.63
CA VAL A 106 -15.08 8.12 -1.12
C VAL A 106 -14.78 8.63 0.29
N ALA A 107 -14.84 9.94 0.50
CA ALA A 107 -14.59 10.57 1.79
C ALA A 107 -15.57 10.06 2.86
N ARG A 108 -16.86 9.99 2.53
CA ARG A 108 -17.92 9.46 3.41
C ARG A 108 -17.70 7.99 3.74
N TYR A 109 -17.34 7.17 2.75
CA TYR A 109 -17.02 5.76 2.96
C TYR A 109 -15.89 5.60 3.99
N CYS A 110 -14.77 6.30 3.80
CA CYS A 110 -13.64 6.21 4.73
C CYS A 110 -14.00 6.72 6.13
N MET A 111 -14.77 7.81 6.23
CA MET A 111 -15.20 8.33 7.53
C MET A 111 -16.15 7.38 8.27
N ASN A 112 -17.05 6.71 7.56
CA ASN A 112 -17.90 5.68 8.15
C ASN A 112 -17.08 4.43 8.55
N MET A 113 -16.08 4.10 7.74
CA MET A 113 -15.19 2.95 7.95
C MET A 113 -13.97 3.33 8.79
N GLY A 114 -14.20 3.46 10.10
CA GLY A 114 -13.12 3.62 11.09
C GLY A 114 -12.81 5.07 11.47
N LYS A 115 -13.65 6.03 11.08
CA LYS A 115 -13.53 7.45 11.47
C LYS A 115 -12.20 8.08 11.05
N GLN A 116 -11.69 7.67 9.90
CA GLN A 116 -10.42 8.12 9.34
C GLN A 116 -10.59 8.60 7.90
N THR A 117 -9.79 9.57 7.50
CA THR A 117 -9.68 9.94 6.08
C THR A 117 -8.98 8.84 5.30
N LEU A 118 -9.19 8.82 3.98
CA LEU A 118 -8.49 7.88 3.09
C LEU A 118 -6.96 7.97 3.27
N HIS A 119 -6.42 9.18 3.33
CA HIS A 119 -4.99 9.42 3.54
C HIS A 119 -4.45 8.72 4.80
N THR A 120 -5.08 8.93 5.96
CA THR A 120 -4.64 8.33 7.24
C THR A 120 -4.64 6.80 7.19
N ARG A 121 -5.64 6.22 6.51
CA ARG A 121 -5.75 4.77 6.34
C ARG A 121 -4.63 4.22 5.45
N LEU A 122 -4.34 4.91 4.34
CA LEU A 122 -3.24 4.54 3.43
C LEU A 122 -1.87 4.67 4.11
N GLU A 123 -1.65 5.70 4.91
CA GLU A 123 -0.43 5.86 5.70
C GLU A 123 -0.24 4.69 6.69
N THR A 124 -1.32 4.23 7.33
CA THR A 124 -1.28 3.05 8.20
C THR A 124 -0.84 1.81 7.44
N TYR A 125 -1.40 1.56 6.25
CA TYR A 125 -1.00 0.44 5.40
C TYR A 125 0.45 0.54 4.94
N LYS A 126 0.89 1.74 4.56
CA LYS A 126 2.29 2.00 4.15
C LYS A 126 3.26 1.71 5.30
N LEU A 127 2.99 2.20 6.51
CA LEU A 127 3.82 1.96 7.69
C LEU A 127 3.87 0.47 8.06
N PHE A 128 2.74 -0.24 7.96
CA PHE A 128 2.71 -1.68 8.20
C PHE A 128 3.52 -2.43 7.13
N THR A 129 3.37 -2.06 5.86
CA THR A 129 4.15 -2.62 4.75
C THR A 129 5.66 -2.45 4.97
N TYR A 130 6.12 -1.25 5.35
CA TYR A 130 7.52 -1.01 5.68
C TYR A 130 8.01 -1.81 6.89
N SER A 131 7.15 -2.04 7.86
CA SER A 131 7.48 -2.87 9.02
C SER A 131 7.73 -4.33 8.59
N LEU A 132 6.93 -4.85 7.65
CA LEU A 132 7.15 -6.17 7.04
C LEU A 132 8.45 -6.22 6.23
N CYS A 133 8.73 -5.21 5.40
CA CYS A 133 10.02 -5.11 4.70
C CYS A 133 11.21 -5.14 5.68
N LYS A 134 11.11 -4.42 6.80
CA LYS A 134 12.14 -4.43 7.84
C LYS A 134 12.32 -5.80 8.51
N VAL A 135 11.26 -6.59 8.62
CA VAL A 135 11.35 -7.98 9.10
C VAL A 135 12.08 -8.84 8.08
N LEU A 136 11.78 -8.70 6.78
CA LEU A 136 12.43 -9.45 5.70
C LEU A 136 13.92 -9.14 5.56
N SER A 137 14.31 -7.87 5.68
CA SER A 137 15.72 -7.48 5.56
C SER A 137 16.62 -8.12 6.63
N ARG A 138 16.06 -8.52 7.78
CA ARG A 138 16.78 -9.28 8.81
C ARG A 138 17.07 -10.73 8.41
N TYR A 139 16.35 -11.29 7.44
CA TYR A 139 16.67 -12.60 6.86
C TYR A 139 17.73 -12.51 5.76
N GLY A 140 17.86 -11.34 5.12
CA GLY A 140 18.80 -11.08 4.02
C GLY A 140 20.22 -10.73 4.45
N THR A 141 20.48 -10.51 5.74
CA THR A 141 21.86 -10.39 6.27
C THR A 141 22.41 -11.78 6.58
N PRO A 142 23.32 -12.34 5.76
CA PRO A 142 24.22 -13.35 6.30
C PRO A 142 24.95 -12.70 7.47
N LYS A 143 24.98 -13.34 8.64
CA LYS A 143 26.01 -13.06 9.63
C LYS A 143 27.35 -13.35 8.96
N ALA A 144 27.93 -12.36 8.30
CA ALA A 144 29.34 -12.34 7.95
C ALA A 144 30.12 -12.13 9.26
N LEU A 145 30.19 -13.18 10.06
CA LEU A 145 31.20 -13.37 11.08
C LEU A 145 32.06 -14.54 10.64
N ASN A 146 32.71 -14.35 9.49
CA ASN A 146 33.92 -15.10 9.16
C ASN A 146 35.05 -14.41 9.93
N TRP A 147 35.15 -14.73 11.22
CA TRP A 147 36.34 -14.41 11.98
C TRP A 147 37.48 -15.26 11.41
N PRO A 148 38.60 -14.68 10.95
CA PRO A 148 39.74 -15.48 10.53
C PRO A 148 40.21 -16.32 11.72
N SER A 149 40.28 -17.63 11.47
CA SER A 149 40.78 -18.66 12.37
C SER A 149 41.82 -18.17 13.38
N LEU A 150 41.48 -18.12 14.67
CA LEU A 150 42.40 -17.95 15.80
C LEU A 150 43.35 -19.17 16.00
N ARG A 151 43.62 -19.93 14.94
CA ARG A 151 44.56 -21.05 14.96
C ARG A 151 46.02 -20.66 14.65
N SER A 152 46.32 -19.36 14.52
CA SER A 152 47.70 -18.87 14.29
C SER A 152 48.26 -17.98 15.41
N ILE A 153 47.57 -17.81 16.55
CA ILE A 153 48.06 -16.98 17.68
C ILE A 153 48.61 -17.83 18.84
N PHE A 154 48.33 -19.13 18.87
CA PHE A 154 49.01 -20.07 19.77
C PHE A 154 49.69 -21.15 18.95
N GLY A 155 50.79 -20.75 18.30
CA GLY A 155 51.95 -21.62 18.09
C GLY A 155 52.83 -21.59 19.32
#